data_AF-A0AAJ0SCF4-F1
#
_entry.id   AF-A0AAJ0SCF4-F1
#
_cell.length_a   1.000
_cell.length_b   1.000
_cell.length_c   1.000
_cell.angle_alpha   90.00
_cell.angle_beta   90.00
_cell.angle_gamma   90.00
#
_symmetry.space_group_name_H-M   'P 1'
#
loop_
_entity.id
_entity.type
_entity.pdbx_description
1 polymer ?
#
loop_
_entity_poly.entity_id
_entity_poly.type
_entity_poly.pdbx_seq_one_letter_code
_entity_poly.pdbx_strand_id
1 'polypeptide(L)'
;MKKGFIIILVSILLFSCSDKTQNTIQNIWEDYSFNTTISNSTQIIIKSYDSTLANKRVNVEAYIPSKIYRARTKKQLEEFDKIFLNTEKTDYCCCPNNSYSIHFLNKKEELDYFYVDTIEFKNKVRICEKSYQFSYIINK
;
A
#
# COMPACT_ATOMS: atom_id res chain seq x y z
N MET A 1 21.25 24.51 32.35
CA MET A 1 20.77 23.46 31.42
C MET A 1 19.33 23.65 30.92
N LYS A 2 18.44 24.39 31.61
CA LYS A 2 17.04 24.57 31.17
C LYS A 2 16.85 25.49 29.95
N LYS A 3 17.71 26.50 29.76
CA LYS A 3 17.58 27.47 28.66
C LYS A 3 17.94 26.92 27.28
N GLY A 4 18.90 25.99 27.20
CA GLY A 4 19.28 25.34 25.93
C GLY A 4 18.22 24.38 25.40
N PHE A 5 17.51 23.69 26.30
CA PHE A 5 16.44 22.76 25.93
C PHE A 5 15.24 23.46 25.28
N ILE A 6 14.93 24.68 25.74
CA ILE A 6 13.85 25.51 25.19
C ILE A 6 14.19 25.98 23.77
N ILE A 7 15.46 26.32 23.50
CA ILE A 7 15.90 26.75 22.16
C ILE A 7 15.78 25.59 21.16
N ILE A 8 16.12 24.36 21.56
CA ILE A 8 15.96 23.18 20.70
C ILE A 8 14.47 22.91 20.42
N LEU A 9 13.60 23.00 21.44
CA LEU A 9 12.16 22.79 21.27
C LEU A 9 11.52 23.83 20.32
N VAL A 10 11.89 25.11 20.46
CA VAL A 10 11.42 26.20 19.60
C VAL A 10 11.95 26.04 18.17
N SER A 11 13.18 25.54 18.01
CA SER A 11 13.75 25.28 16.68
C SER A 11 12.98 24.17 15.95
N ILE A 12 12.61 23.08 16.64
CA ILE A 12 11.81 21.99 16.06
C ILE A 12 10.40 22.47 15.68
N LEU A 13 9.83 23.39 16.46
CA LEU A 13 8.52 23.98 16.17
C LEU A 13 8.54 24.89 14.93
N LEU A 14 9.64 25.64 14.70
CA LEU A 14 9.77 26.54 13.55
C LEU A 14 10.03 25.81 12.21
N PHE A 15 10.64 24.62 12.25
CA PHE A 15 10.85 23.80 11.04
C PHE A 15 9.65 22.89 10.70
N SER A 16 8.64 22.78 11.57
CA SER A 16 7.45 21.95 11.34
C SER A 16 6.39 22.61 10.44
N CYS A 17 6.49 23.92 10.15
CA CYS A 17 5.51 24.67 9.35
C CYS A 17 5.90 24.79 7.86
N SER A 18 6.27 23.69 7.21
CA SER A 18 6.16 23.64 5.76
C SER A 18 5.50 22.33 5.35
N ASP A 19 4.28 22.43 4.83
CA ASP A 19 3.49 21.29 4.34
C ASP A 19 4.32 20.41 3.38
N LYS A 20 5.20 21.05 2.60
CA LYS A 20 6.11 20.38 1.67
C LYS A 20 7.12 19.45 2.35
N THR A 21 7.67 19.83 3.49
CA THR A 21 8.67 19.01 4.21
C THR A 21 7.99 17.86 4.96
N GLN A 22 6.83 18.12 5.59
CA GLN A 22 6.02 17.07 6.21
C GLN A 22 5.59 16.02 5.19
N ASN A 23 5.06 16.44 4.03
CA ASN A 23 4.68 15.53 2.94
C ASN A 23 5.88 14.71 2.42
N THR A 24 7.07 15.32 2.31
CA THR A 24 8.27 14.61 1.86
C THR A 24 8.71 13.53 2.84
N ILE A 25 8.74 13.83 4.14
CA ILE A 25 9.12 12.87 5.18
C ILE A 25 8.10 11.74 5.26
N GLN A 26 6.80 12.08 5.25
CA GLN A 26 5.73 11.09 5.29
C GLN A 26 5.78 10.16 4.07
N ASN A 27 6.04 10.69 2.88
CA ASN A 27 6.22 9.88 1.68
C ASN A 27 7.38 8.90 1.80
N ILE A 28 8.54 9.34 2.29
CA ILE A 28 9.71 8.47 2.51
C ILE A 28 9.37 7.35 3.50
N TRP A 29 8.69 7.66 4.60
CA TRP A 29 8.31 6.68 5.62
C TRP A 29 7.29 5.65 5.10
N GLU A 30 6.30 6.10 4.34
CA GLU A 30 5.27 5.23 3.76
C GLU A 30 5.84 4.33 2.66
N ASP A 31 6.70 4.86 1.78
CA ASP A 31 7.40 4.07 0.75
C ASP A 31 8.33 3.05 1.39
N TYR A 32 9.04 3.45 2.46
CA TYR A 32 9.86 2.54 3.25
C TYR A 32 9.01 1.43 3.88
N SER A 33 7.86 1.77 4.48
CA SER A 33 6.95 0.80 5.11
C SER A 33 6.42 -0.22 4.10
N PHE A 34 6.02 0.25 2.92
CA PHE A 34 5.51 -0.59 1.85
C PHE A 34 6.58 -1.55 1.31
N ASN A 35 7.73 -1.03 0.89
CA ASN A 35 8.83 -1.85 0.37
C ASN A 35 9.35 -2.84 1.43
N THR A 36 9.40 -2.42 2.69
CA THR A 36 9.80 -3.28 3.82
C THR A 36 8.79 -4.41 4.05
N THR A 37 7.50 -4.14 3.90
CA THR A 37 6.44 -5.16 4.00
C THR A 37 6.61 -6.24 2.94
N ILE A 38 6.88 -5.84 1.70
CA ILE A 38 7.14 -6.80 0.62
C ILE A 38 8.43 -7.58 0.90
N SER A 39 9.53 -6.91 1.21
CA SER A 39 10.83 -7.59 1.41
C SER A 39 10.83 -8.57 2.59
N ASN A 40 10.00 -8.32 3.60
CA ASN A 40 9.86 -9.19 4.78
C ASN A 40 8.83 -10.32 4.56
N SER A 41 8.13 -10.32 3.44
CA SER A 41 7.13 -11.34 3.13
C SER A 41 7.79 -12.65 2.70
N THR A 42 7.37 -13.74 3.32
CA THR A 42 7.72 -15.10 2.89
C THR A 42 6.64 -15.71 2.00
N GLN A 43 5.46 -15.08 1.96
CA GLN A 43 4.32 -15.50 1.17
C GLN A 43 3.47 -14.29 0.80
N ILE A 44 2.96 -14.30 -0.42
CA ILE A 44 1.95 -13.34 -0.88
C ILE A 44 0.69 -14.13 -1.27
N ILE A 45 -0.47 -13.65 -0.84
CA ILE A 45 -1.77 -14.20 -1.20
C ILE A 45 -2.54 -13.16 -2.00
N ILE A 46 -2.95 -13.51 -3.21
CA ILE A 46 -3.84 -12.67 -4.01
C ILE A 46 -5.21 -13.31 -4.00
N LYS A 47 -6.22 -12.60 -3.50
CA LYS A 47 -7.61 -13.05 -3.51
C LYS A 47 -8.34 -12.31 -4.61
N SER A 48 -9.13 -13.03 -5.41
CA SER A 48 -10.03 -12.43 -6.40
C SER A 48 -11.47 -12.60 -5.97
N TYR A 49 -12.28 -11.57 -6.17
CA TYR A 49 -13.68 -11.52 -5.78
C TYR A 49 -14.59 -11.50 -7.00
N ASP A 50 -15.88 -11.78 -6.77
CA ASP A 50 -16.90 -11.65 -7.80
C ASP A 50 -16.91 -10.21 -8.34
N SER A 51 -16.75 -10.05 -9.65
CA SER A 51 -16.73 -8.76 -10.34
C SER A 51 -17.98 -7.92 -10.10
N THR A 52 -19.12 -8.54 -9.79
CA THR A 52 -20.36 -7.83 -9.46
C THR A 52 -20.29 -7.08 -8.12
N LEU A 53 -19.37 -7.47 -7.22
CA LEU A 53 -19.11 -6.76 -5.96
C LEU A 53 -18.33 -5.48 -6.18
N ALA A 54 -17.44 -5.43 -7.18
CA ALA A 54 -16.62 -4.26 -7.47
C ALA A 54 -17.50 -3.03 -7.76
N ASN A 55 -18.58 -3.23 -8.53
CA ASN A 55 -19.55 -2.17 -8.86
C ASN A 55 -20.36 -1.68 -7.65
N LYS A 56 -20.43 -2.47 -6.57
CA LYS A 56 -21.16 -2.12 -5.34
C LYS A 56 -20.32 -1.27 -4.38
N ARG A 57 -19.02 -1.08 -4.65
CA ARG A 57 -18.09 -0.30 -3.81
C ARG A 57 -18.10 -0.74 -2.34
N VAL A 58 -18.12 -2.05 -2.13
CA VAL A 58 -18.10 -2.66 -0.80
C VAL A 58 -16.68 -3.03 -0.39
N ASN A 59 -16.48 -3.24 0.92
CA ASN A 59 -15.29 -3.93 1.39
C ASN A 59 -15.34 -5.40 0.91
N VAL A 60 -14.57 -5.71 -0.13
CA VAL A 60 -14.53 -7.06 -0.72
C VAL A 60 -13.99 -8.13 0.23
N GLU A 61 -13.17 -7.77 1.22
CA GLU A 61 -12.67 -8.71 2.24
C GLU A 61 -13.78 -9.23 3.17
N ALA A 62 -14.96 -8.60 3.18
CA ALA A 62 -16.13 -9.12 3.90
C ALA A 62 -16.81 -10.29 3.18
N TYR A 63 -16.38 -10.62 1.95
CA TYR A 63 -16.96 -11.65 1.10
C TYR A 63 -16.02 -12.83 0.89
N ILE A 64 -16.56 -13.95 0.45
CA ILE A 64 -15.77 -15.15 0.14
C ILE A 64 -15.06 -14.91 -1.21
N PRO A 65 -13.73 -15.05 -1.27
CA PRO A 65 -13.00 -14.92 -2.53
C PRO A 65 -13.33 -16.08 -3.47
N SER A 66 -13.55 -15.75 -4.74
CA SER A 66 -13.83 -16.72 -5.80
C SER A 66 -12.58 -17.55 -6.14
N LYS A 67 -11.39 -16.96 -6.05
CA LYS A 67 -10.10 -17.65 -6.24
C LYS A 67 -9.04 -17.07 -5.32
N ILE A 68 -8.06 -17.93 -4.97
CA ILE A 68 -6.91 -17.57 -4.14
C ILE A 68 -5.64 -18.03 -4.85
N TYR A 69 -4.75 -17.08 -5.14
CA TYR A 69 -3.42 -17.32 -5.69
C TYR A 69 -2.37 -17.15 -4.59
N ARG A 70 -1.29 -17.94 -4.66
CA ARG A 70 -0.23 -17.92 -3.66
C ARG A 70 1.13 -17.85 -4.32
N ALA A 71 1.91 -16.84 -3.98
CA ALA A 71 3.33 -16.76 -4.29
C ALA A 71 4.13 -17.16 -3.04
N ARG A 72 4.98 -18.17 -3.18
CA ARG A 72 5.76 -18.76 -2.07
C ARG A 72 7.20 -19.08 -2.45
N THR A 73 7.50 -19.18 -3.74
CA THR A 73 8.86 -19.44 -4.17
C THR A 73 9.65 -18.14 -4.19
N LYS A 74 10.95 -18.23 -3.92
CA LYS A 74 11.85 -17.07 -3.97
C LYS A 74 11.70 -16.27 -5.27
N LYS A 75 11.67 -16.97 -6.42
CA LYS A 75 11.46 -16.35 -7.73
C LYS A 75 10.13 -15.59 -7.82
N GLN A 76 9.03 -16.14 -7.31
CA GLN A 76 7.74 -15.45 -7.34
C GLN A 76 7.73 -14.18 -6.48
N LEU A 77 8.39 -14.23 -5.32
CA LEU A 77 8.52 -13.07 -4.43
C LEU A 77 9.40 -11.99 -5.09
N GLU A 78 10.55 -12.36 -5.65
CA GLU A 78 11.44 -11.43 -6.37
C GLU A 78 10.78 -10.79 -7.60
N GLU A 79 9.97 -11.55 -8.35
CA GLU A 79 9.20 -10.97 -9.46
C GLU A 79 8.11 -10.02 -8.96
N PHE A 80 7.55 -10.27 -7.77
CA PHE A 80 6.57 -9.39 -7.17
C PHE A 80 7.20 -8.07 -6.72
N ASP A 81 8.39 -8.11 -6.11
CA ASP A 81 9.16 -6.91 -5.74
C ASP A 81 9.37 -5.99 -6.95
N LYS A 82 9.66 -6.58 -8.12
CA LYS A 82 9.89 -5.82 -9.36
C LYS A 82 8.67 -5.04 -9.84
N ILE A 83 7.46 -5.49 -9.52
CA ILE A 83 6.21 -4.79 -9.89
C ILE A 83 6.19 -3.40 -9.25
N PHE A 84 6.77 -3.25 -8.06
CA PHE A 84 6.75 -2.02 -7.27
C PHE A 84 7.97 -1.12 -7.45
N LEU A 85 9.00 -1.58 -8.18
CA LEU A 85 10.21 -0.77 -8.39
C LEU A 85 9.96 0.54 -9.15
N ASN A 86 8.92 0.57 -10.00
CA ASN A 86 8.56 1.73 -10.83
C ASN A 86 7.15 2.23 -10.54
N THR A 87 6.59 1.95 -9.37
CA THR A 87 5.23 2.40 -9.05
C THR A 87 5.19 3.87 -8.72
N GLU A 88 4.19 4.54 -9.29
CA GLU A 88 3.86 5.90 -8.93
C GLU A 88 2.96 5.86 -7.69
N LYS A 89 3.47 6.39 -6.56
CA LYS A 89 2.62 6.66 -5.41
C LYS A 89 1.77 7.90 -5.68
N THR A 90 0.50 7.80 -5.32
CA THR A 90 -0.54 8.80 -5.54
C THR A 90 -1.24 9.08 -4.22
N ASP A 91 -1.97 10.20 -4.18
CA ASP A 91 -2.78 10.60 -3.04
C ASP A 91 -4.00 9.66 -2.83
N TYR A 92 -4.94 10.12 -2.02
CA TYR A 92 -6.17 9.44 -1.61
C TYR A 92 -6.79 8.53 -2.68
N CYS A 93 -6.99 7.27 -2.30
CA CYS A 93 -7.70 6.29 -3.12
C CYS A 93 -9.22 6.37 -2.88
N CYS A 94 -9.87 7.39 -3.44
CA CYS A 94 -11.33 7.43 -3.42
C CYS A 94 -11.88 6.29 -4.26
N CYS A 95 -12.69 5.47 -3.58
CA CYS A 95 -13.80 4.81 -4.21
C CYS A 95 -13.42 3.77 -5.30
N PRO A 96 -12.38 2.94 -5.06
CA PRO A 96 -11.93 1.97 -6.05
C PRO A 96 -12.96 0.84 -6.27
N ASN A 97 -12.99 0.32 -7.50
CA ASN A 97 -13.72 -0.89 -7.86
C ASN A 97 -12.88 -2.12 -7.51
N ASN A 98 -12.69 -2.32 -6.22
CA ASN A 98 -11.90 -3.41 -5.69
C ASN A 98 -12.45 -4.75 -6.19
N SER A 99 -11.61 -5.47 -6.92
CA SER A 99 -11.91 -6.81 -7.44
C SER A 99 -10.93 -7.85 -6.91
N TYR A 100 -9.83 -7.39 -6.32
CA TYR A 100 -8.83 -8.23 -5.69
C TYR A 100 -8.32 -7.59 -4.39
N SER A 101 -7.65 -8.41 -3.61
CA SER A 101 -6.76 -7.97 -2.54
C SER A 101 -5.44 -8.74 -2.59
N ILE A 102 -4.39 -8.09 -2.09
CA ILE A 102 -3.04 -8.66 -1.98
C ILE A 102 -2.67 -8.61 -0.51
N HIS A 103 -2.38 -9.78 0.06
CA HIS A 103 -1.95 -9.93 1.45
C HIS A 103 -0.49 -10.36 1.48
N PHE A 104 0.29 -9.70 2.34
CA PHE A 104 1.70 -9.91 2.56
C PHE A 104 1.89 -10.62 3.89
N LEU A 105 2.53 -11.78 3.88
CA LEU A 105 2.65 -12.61 5.07
C LEU A 105 4.10 -13.01 5.35
N ASN A 106 4.46 -12.99 6.64
CA ASN A 106 5.63 -13.69 7.16
C ASN A 106 5.15 -14.94 7.91
N LYS A 107 5.37 -16.12 7.30
CA LYS A 107 4.86 -17.41 7.75
C LYS A 107 3.33 -17.43 7.87
N LYS A 108 2.80 -17.21 9.08
CA LYS A 108 1.36 -17.20 9.41
C LYS A 108 0.85 -15.81 9.80
N GLU A 109 1.74 -14.85 9.99
CA GLU A 109 1.41 -13.49 10.38
C GLU A 109 1.19 -12.66 9.11
N GLU A 110 0.08 -11.93 9.08
CA GLU A 110 -0.19 -10.93 8.05
C GLU A 110 0.53 -9.64 8.44
N LEU A 111 1.45 -9.20 7.57
CA LEU A 111 2.20 -7.97 7.74
C LEU A 111 1.34 -6.77 7.34
N ASP A 112 0.73 -6.86 6.15
CA ASP A 112 -0.23 -5.87 5.66
C ASP A 112 -1.04 -6.45 4.49
N TYR A 113 -2.05 -5.71 4.06
CA TYR A 113 -2.77 -6.01 2.82
C TYR A 113 -3.25 -4.75 2.10
N PHE A 114 -3.49 -4.90 0.81
CA PHE A 114 -3.90 -3.83 -0.08
C PHE A 114 -5.09 -4.27 -0.91
N TYR A 115 -5.99 -3.33 -1.20
CA TYR A 115 -7.03 -3.52 -2.18
C TYR A 115 -6.50 -3.26 -3.58
N VAL A 116 -7.09 -3.89 -4.58
CA VAL A 116 -6.66 -3.72 -5.96
C VAL A 116 -7.87 -3.49 -6.87
N ASP A 117 -7.78 -2.39 -7.61
CA ASP A 117 -8.65 -2.05 -8.71
C ASP A 117 -7.94 -2.33 -10.04
N THR A 118 -8.49 -3.29 -10.78
CA THR A 118 -8.02 -3.65 -12.12
C THR A 118 -8.96 -3.17 -13.23
N ILE A 119 -10.08 -2.53 -12.84
CA ILE A 119 -11.24 -2.16 -13.67
C ILE A 119 -11.19 -0.68 -14.05
N GLU A 120 -10.88 0.21 -13.10
CA GLU A 120 -10.87 1.67 -13.32
C GLU A 120 -10.00 2.08 -14.53
N PHE A 121 -8.83 1.47 -14.65
CA PHE A 121 -7.90 1.75 -15.74
C PHE A 121 -7.73 0.57 -16.70
N LYS A 122 -7.90 0.84 -17.99
CA LYS A 122 -7.69 -0.16 -19.06
C LYS A 122 -6.27 -0.74 -19.03
N ASN A 123 -5.26 0.13 -18.93
CA ASN A 123 -3.83 -0.22 -19.08
C ASN A 123 -3.03 -0.09 -17.78
N LYS A 124 -3.70 0.11 -16.65
CA LYS A 124 -3.06 0.26 -15.35
C LYS A 124 -3.78 -0.58 -14.29
N VAL A 125 -3.09 -0.84 -13.20
CA VAL A 125 -3.63 -1.41 -11.97
C VAL A 125 -3.43 -0.39 -10.87
N ARG A 126 -4.48 -0.13 -10.10
CA ARG A 126 -4.41 0.72 -8.92
C ARG A 126 -4.43 -0.16 -7.68
N ILE A 127 -3.45 0.02 -6.80
CA ILE A 127 -3.34 -0.69 -5.53
C ILE A 127 -3.55 0.32 -4.42
N CYS A 128 -4.57 0.12 -3.60
CA CYS A 128 -4.96 1.03 -2.55
C CYS A 128 -4.61 0.47 -1.18
N GLU A 129 -4.01 1.33 -0.35
CA GLU A 129 -3.81 1.01 1.05
C GLU A 129 -5.16 0.80 1.75
N LYS A 130 -5.19 -0.05 2.79
CA LYS A 130 -6.44 -0.50 3.42
C LYS A 130 -7.33 0.62 3.97
N SER A 131 -6.74 1.72 4.42
CA SER A 131 -7.45 2.92 4.88
C SER A 131 -7.70 3.95 3.77
N TYR A 132 -7.31 3.61 2.55
CA TYR A 132 -7.46 4.37 1.32
C TYR A 132 -6.74 5.73 1.31
N GLN A 133 -5.79 5.96 2.23
CA GLN A 133 -5.11 7.26 2.33
C GLN A 133 -4.19 7.54 1.14
N PHE A 134 -3.69 6.50 0.48
CA PHE A 134 -2.90 6.59 -0.73
C PHE A 134 -3.10 5.37 -1.63
N SER A 135 -2.65 5.50 -2.88
CA SER A 135 -2.57 4.37 -3.81
C SER A 135 -1.27 4.34 -4.60
N TYR A 136 -0.96 3.17 -5.15
CA TYR A 136 0.09 2.96 -6.13
C TYR A 136 -0.52 2.67 -7.50
N ILE A 137 0.07 3.23 -8.55
CA ILE A 137 -0.30 2.95 -9.93
C ILE A 137 0.81 2.14 -10.60
N ILE A 138 0.42 1.01 -11.18
CA ILE A 138 1.27 0.08 -11.94
C ILE A 138 0.78 0.04 -13.38
N ASN A 139 1.69 0.06 -14.36
CA ASN A 139 1.34 -0.19 -15.76
C ASN A 139 1.18 -1.69 -16.02
N LYS A 140 0.14 -2.07 -16.77
CA LYS A 140 -0.10 -3.46 -17.21
C LYS A 140 0.85 -3.90 -18.32
#